data_AF-A0AAU5TJY6-F1
#
_entry.id   AF-A0AAU5TJY6-F1
#
_cell.length_a   1.000
_cell.length_b   1.000
_cell.length_c   1.000
_cell.angle_alpha   90.00
_cell.angle_beta   90.00
_cell.angle_gamma   90.00
#
_symmetry.space_group_name_H-M   'P 1'
#
loop_
_entity.id
_entity.type
_entity.pdbx_description
1 polymer ?
#
loop_
_entity_poly.entity_id
_entity_poly.type
_entity_poly.pdbx_seq_one_letter_code
_entity_poly.pdbx_strand_id
1 'polypeptide(L)'
;MTDDADARKRPFLVLHDYGMGGSWWWVQARSEREVLETFAWVEVVTDPDTVARFQDEGLEEVDIDGPRMPPGLDGLRAERDAQRECEGFGVLAERDVVFLRRRWDEENDEAVVYLMEVGSDGRRIRQVELAEDGTAVRSGPDDWPFNPPIVDLFDPALLRQEISRREFEEHWATARQADAGS
;
A
#
# COMPACT_ATOMS: atom_id res chain seq x y z
N MET A 1 25.80 24.53 6.54
CA MET A 1 25.06 23.42 5.89
C MET A 1 23.71 24.03 5.55
N THR A 2 23.48 24.19 4.27
CA THR A 2 22.54 25.14 3.66
C THR A 2 21.09 24.67 3.82
N ASP A 3 20.18 25.64 3.91
CA ASP A 3 18.71 25.55 4.02
C ASP A 3 18.05 24.27 3.49
N ASP A 4 17.36 23.56 4.38
CA ASP A 4 16.32 22.57 4.03
C ASP A 4 14.96 22.95 4.64
N ALA A 5 14.84 24.19 5.14
CA ALA A 5 13.63 24.71 5.76
C ALA A 5 12.71 25.49 4.78
N ASP A 6 13.13 25.66 3.53
CA ASP A 6 12.47 26.56 2.55
C ASP A 6 11.94 25.82 1.30
N ALA A 7 11.70 24.50 1.40
CA ALA A 7 10.90 23.83 0.40
C ALA A 7 9.46 24.36 0.49
N ARG A 8 9.09 25.23 -0.44
CA ARG A 8 7.73 25.78 -0.53
C ARG A 8 6.74 24.62 -0.70
N LYS A 9 5.73 24.57 0.18
CA LYS A 9 4.64 23.59 0.07
C LYS A 9 3.86 23.78 -1.24
N ARG A 10 3.43 22.67 -1.82
CA ARG A 10 2.59 22.58 -3.00
C ARG A 10 1.48 21.55 -2.78
N PRO A 11 0.35 21.66 -3.49
CA PRO A 11 -0.72 20.67 -3.39
C PRO A 11 -0.30 19.33 -4.01
N PHE A 12 -0.62 18.26 -3.31
CA PHE A 12 -0.57 16.88 -3.80
C PHE A 12 -1.97 16.27 -3.69
N LEU A 13 -2.41 15.58 -4.74
CA LEU A 13 -3.65 14.81 -4.68
C LEU A 13 -3.36 13.50 -3.98
N VAL A 14 -4.06 13.24 -2.87
CA VAL A 14 -3.83 12.09 -2.01
C VAL A 14 -5.07 11.20 -2.01
N LEU A 15 -4.83 9.90 -2.19
CA LEU A 15 -5.86 8.86 -2.22
C LEU A 15 -5.57 7.83 -1.13
N HIS A 16 -6.57 7.49 -0.33
CA HIS A 16 -6.62 6.22 0.38
C HIS A 16 -7.57 5.27 -0.35
N ASP A 17 -7.02 4.33 -1.12
CA ASP A 17 -7.75 3.31 -1.88
C ASP A 17 -8.00 2.09 -0.99
N TYR A 18 -9.27 1.84 -0.66
CA TYR A 18 -9.69 0.69 0.14
C TYR A 18 -10.47 -0.34 -0.71
N GLY A 19 -10.25 -0.35 -2.03
CA GLY A 19 -10.77 -1.33 -2.98
C GLY A 19 -12.11 -0.92 -3.59
N MET A 20 -13.21 -1.08 -2.85
CA MET A 20 -14.56 -0.76 -3.36
C MET A 20 -14.87 0.75 -3.36
N GLY A 21 -13.91 1.58 -2.98
CA GLY A 21 -14.00 3.03 -2.93
C GLY A 21 -12.67 3.64 -2.52
N GLY A 22 -12.66 4.97 -2.41
CA GLY A 22 -11.47 5.69 -1.95
C GLY A 22 -11.83 7.04 -1.35
N SER A 23 -10.99 7.49 -0.43
CA SER A 23 -11.07 8.82 0.17
C SER A 23 -9.98 9.72 -0.42
N TRP A 24 -10.35 10.96 -0.75
CA TRP A 24 -9.51 11.88 -1.51
C TRP A 24 -9.32 13.21 -0.77
N TRP A 25 -8.10 13.73 -0.80
CA TRP A 25 -7.75 15.03 -0.22
C TRP A 25 -6.70 15.75 -1.08
N TRP A 26 -6.71 17.08 -1.03
CA TRP A 26 -5.54 17.86 -1.42
C TRP A 26 -4.67 18.08 -0.18
N VAL A 27 -3.41 17.67 -0.23
CA VAL A 27 -2.45 17.87 0.87
C VAL A 27 -1.37 18.84 0.45
N GLN A 28 -1.22 19.95 1.17
CA GLN A 28 -0.11 20.89 1.01
C GLN A 28 1.12 20.32 1.72
N ALA A 29 2.12 19.92 0.95
CA ALA A 29 3.36 19.32 1.44
C ALA A 29 4.57 19.81 0.62
N ARG A 30 5.77 19.52 1.10
CA ARG A 30 7.06 19.85 0.49
C ARG A 30 7.45 18.83 -0.57
N SER A 31 7.03 17.57 -0.43
CA SER A 31 7.32 16.49 -1.37
C SER A 31 6.29 15.35 -1.28
N GLU A 32 6.27 14.48 -2.29
CA GLU A 32 5.45 13.25 -2.28
C GLU A 32 5.90 12.32 -1.15
N ARG A 33 7.21 12.21 -0.94
CA ARG A 33 7.82 11.42 0.12
C ARG A 33 7.33 11.86 1.50
N GLU A 34 7.23 13.16 1.73
CA GLU A 34 6.73 13.70 3.00
C GLU A 34 5.27 13.27 3.26
N VAL A 35 4.43 13.25 2.23
CA VAL A 35 3.04 12.75 2.33
C VAL A 35 3.03 11.28 2.76
N LEU A 36 3.79 10.43 2.06
CA LEU A 36 3.84 8.99 2.33
C LEU A 36 4.44 8.68 3.72
N GLU A 37 5.40 9.47 4.18
CA GLU A 37 5.98 9.37 5.52
C GLU A 37 5.08 9.94 6.62
N THR A 38 4.04 10.71 6.28
CA THR A 38 3.13 11.34 7.24
C THR A 38 1.81 10.60 7.39
N PHE A 39 1.30 9.97 6.32
CA PHE A 39 0.04 9.24 6.35
C PHE A 39 0.25 7.78 5.91
N ALA A 40 -0.30 6.85 6.68
CA ALA A 40 -0.31 5.43 6.33
C ALA A 40 -1.32 5.16 5.23
N TRP A 41 -1.11 4.10 4.44
CA TRP A 41 -2.06 3.61 3.42
C TRP A 41 -2.48 4.62 2.34
N VAL A 42 -1.80 5.76 2.20
CA VAL A 42 -2.12 6.72 1.16
C VAL A 42 -1.19 6.60 -0.04
N GLU A 43 -1.69 7.07 -1.17
CA GLU A 43 -0.97 7.21 -2.42
C GLU A 43 -0.99 8.67 -2.86
N VAL A 44 0.09 9.11 -3.49
CA VAL A 44 0.11 10.40 -4.18
C VAL A 44 -0.22 10.16 -5.65
N VAL A 45 -1.35 10.71 -6.08
CA VAL A 45 -1.85 10.54 -7.45
C VAL A 45 -1.18 11.57 -8.36
N THR A 46 -0.46 11.06 -9.36
CA THR A 46 0.33 11.88 -10.30
C THR A 46 -0.20 11.87 -11.73
N ASP A 47 -1.20 11.03 -12.02
CA ASP A 47 -1.86 10.98 -13.33
C ASP A 47 -2.49 12.35 -13.66
N PRO A 48 -2.04 13.04 -14.73
CA PRO A 48 -2.48 14.40 -15.02
C PRO A 48 -3.98 14.53 -15.26
N ASP A 49 -4.61 13.52 -15.87
CA ASP A 49 -6.05 13.55 -16.17
C ASP A 49 -6.87 13.43 -14.88
N THR A 50 -6.45 12.55 -13.97
CA THR A 50 -7.07 12.40 -12.64
C THR A 50 -6.86 13.64 -11.78
N VAL A 51 -5.64 14.18 -11.77
CA VAL A 51 -5.30 15.42 -11.05
C VAL A 51 -6.13 16.59 -11.54
N ALA A 52 -6.24 16.78 -12.86
CA ALA A 52 -7.03 17.85 -13.45
C ALA A 52 -8.53 17.73 -13.11
N ARG A 53 -9.08 16.50 -13.12
CA ARG A 53 -10.47 16.27 -12.75
C ARG A 53 -10.78 16.79 -11.34
N PHE A 54 -9.90 16.51 -10.37
CA PHE A 54 -10.13 16.86 -8.97
C PHE A 54 -9.80 18.30 -8.59
N GLN A 55 -9.19 19.08 -9.49
CA GLN A 55 -8.95 20.52 -9.25
C GLN A 55 -10.26 21.30 -9.15
N ASP A 56 -11.29 20.89 -9.89
CA ASP A 56 -12.57 21.60 -9.98
C ASP A 56 -13.66 21.02 -9.07
N GLU A 57 -13.42 19.87 -8.42
CA GLU A 57 -14.42 19.16 -7.61
C GLU A 57 -14.59 19.72 -6.18
N GLY A 58 -13.76 20.68 -5.76
CA GLY A 58 -13.86 21.31 -4.44
C GLY A 58 -13.52 20.37 -3.28
N LEU A 59 -12.60 19.42 -3.51
CA LEU A 59 -12.06 18.55 -2.47
C LEU A 59 -11.45 19.36 -1.31
N GLU A 60 -11.49 18.77 -0.12
CA GLU A 60 -10.89 19.37 1.06
C GLU A 60 -9.36 19.48 0.88
N GLU A 61 -8.84 20.69 1.14
CA GLU A 61 -7.42 21.00 1.11
C GLU A 61 -6.88 21.19 2.52
N VAL A 62 -5.81 20.47 2.85
CA VAL A 62 -5.24 20.41 4.20
C VAL A 62 -3.75 20.71 4.19
N ASP A 63 -3.27 21.43 5.20
CA ASP A 63 -1.83 21.57 5.45
C ASP A 63 -1.32 20.34 6.21
N ILE A 64 -0.28 19.68 5.68
CA ILE A 64 0.37 18.51 6.31
C ILE A 64 0.85 18.78 7.74
N ASP A 65 1.31 20.00 8.03
CA ASP A 65 1.76 20.43 9.36
C ASP A 65 0.58 20.91 10.25
N GLY A 66 -0.64 20.86 9.72
CA GLY A 66 -1.84 21.29 10.40
C GLY A 66 -2.05 20.56 11.73
N PRO A 67 -2.55 21.23 12.77
CA PRO A 67 -2.74 20.63 14.09
C PRO A 67 -3.90 19.62 14.12
N ARG A 68 -4.75 19.60 13.10
CA ARG A 68 -5.89 18.69 12.94
C ARG A 68 -5.98 18.24 11.51
N MET A 69 -6.20 16.94 11.33
CA MET A 69 -6.53 16.33 10.04
C MET A 69 -8.04 16.08 9.97
N PRO A 70 -8.62 16.06 8.76
CA PRO A 70 -10.02 15.69 8.57
C PRO A 70 -10.25 14.21 8.93
N PRO A 71 -11.51 13.82 9.17
CA PRO A 71 -11.86 12.42 9.48
C PRO A 71 -11.34 11.45 8.42
N GLY A 72 -10.76 10.34 8.88
CA GLY A 72 -10.14 9.33 8.03
C GLY A 72 -8.65 9.59 7.87
N LEU A 73 -8.26 10.79 7.45
CA LEU A 73 -6.84 11.15 7.31
C LEU A 73 -6.14 11.29 8.68
N ASP A 74 -6.89 11.65 9.73
CA ASP A 74 -6.42 11.68 11.11
C ASP A 74 -6.00 10.30 11.63
N GLY A 75 -6.78 9.25 11.34
CA GLY A 75 -6.44 7.87 11.66
C GLY A 75 -5.17 7.40 10.95
N LEU A 76 -5.07 7.68 9.65
CA LEU A 76 -3.90 7.33 8.84
C LEU A 76 -2.63 8.04 9.32
N ARG A 77 -2.75 9.29 9.78
CA ARG A 77 -1.64 10.02 10.41
C ARG A 77 -1.22 9.37 11.73
N ALA A 78 -2.18 9.05 12.60
CA ALA A 78 -1.89 8.45 13.89
C ALA A 78 -1.24 7.07 13.76
N GLU A 79 -1.69 6.26 12.78
CA GLU A 79 -1.07 4.97 12.46
C GLU A 79 0.38 5.15 12.01
N ARG A 80 0.62 6.09 11.08
CA ARG A 80 1.98 6.38 10.59
C ARG A 80 2.89 6.93 11.68
N ASP A 81 2.38 7.80 12.56
CA ASP A 81 3.12 8.32 13.71
C ASP A 81 3.60 7.17 14.61
N ALA A 82 2.75 6.16 14.86
CA ALA A 82 3.11 4.98 15.65
C ALA A 82 4.18 4.10 14.97
N GLN A 83 4.16 4.01 13.65
CA GLN A 83 5.12 3.23 12.88
C GLN A 83 6.49 3.92 12.75
N ARG A 84 6.52 5.25 12.61
CA ARG A 84 7.75 6.03 12.38
C ARG A 84 8.81 5.87 13.46
N GLU A 85 8.40 5.61 14.70
CA GLU A 85 9.32 5.41 15.82
C GLU A 85 9.85 3.98 15.94
N CYS A 86 9.31 3.05 15.13
CA CYS A 86 9.68 1.65 15.19
C CYS A 86 10.90 1.34 14.31
N GLU A 87 11.76 0.44 14.79
CA GLU A 87 12.87 -0.08 14.00
C GLU A 87 12.35 -0.76 12.73
N GLY A 88 12.95 -0.43 11.59
CA GLY A 88 12.57 -0.97 10.29
C GLY A 88 11.52 -0.17 9.52
N PHE A 89 11.07 0.98 10.05
CA PHE A 89 10.17 1.88 9.33
C PHE A 89 10.73 2.24 7.95
N GLY A 90 9.91 2.11 6.91
CA GLY A 90 10.29 2.51 5.55
C GLY A 90 11.35 1.65 4.86
N VAL A 91 11.86 0.58 5.47
CA VAL A 91 12.95 -0.25 4.89
C VAL A 91 12.53 -0.90 3.57
N LEU A 92 11.25 -1.21 3.40
CA LEU A 92 10.71 -1.82 2.18
C LEU A 92 10.19 -0.79 1.17
N ALA A 93 9.96 0.46 1.58
CA ALA A 93 9.31 1.49 0.76
C ALA A 93 10.12 1.92 -0.48
N GLU A 94 11.44 1.75 -0.46
CA GLU A 94 12.33 2.10 -1.58
C GLU A 94 12.57 0.93 -2.55
N ARG A 95 11.86 -0.19 -2.39
CA ARG A 95 12.06 -1.39 -3.21
C ARG A 95 11.02 -1.45 -4.33
N ASP A 96 11.48 -1.74 -5.54
CA ASP A 96 10.60 -1.91 -6.71
C ASP A 96 9.64 -3.10 -6.54
N VAL A 97 10.14 -4.19 -5.94
CA VAL A 97 9.39 -5.42 -5.70
C VAL A 97 9.75 -6.02 -4.35
N VAL A 98 8.74 -6.48 -3.63
CA VAL A 98 8.86 -7.17 -2.34
C VAL A 98 8.12 -8.51 -2.41
N PHE A 99 8.68 -9.55 -1.80
CA PHE A 99 8.03 -10.85 -1.67
C PHE A 99 7.62 -11.08 -0.22
N LEU A 100 6.34 -11.34 0.01
CA LEU A 100 5.75 -11.43 1.36
C LEU A 100 5.04 -12.78 1.57
N ARG A 101 5.02 -13.24 2.81
CA ARG A 101 4.23 -14.36 3.32
C ARG A 101 3.29 -13.87 4.41
N ARG A 102 1.99 -13.91 4.17
CA ARG A 102 0.96 -13.52 5.14
C ARG A 102 0.02 -14.68 5.41
N ARG A 103 -0.27 -14.91 6.69
CA ARG A 103 -1.40 -15.74 7.10
C ARG A 103 -2.62 -14.84 7.17
N TRP A 104 -3.69 -15.22 6.49
CA TRP A 104 -4.99 -14.59 6.64
C TRP A 104 -5.83 -15.52 7.50
N ASP A 105 -6.18 -15.04 8.69
CA ASP A 105 -7.03 -15.75 9.64
C ASP A 105 -8.33 -14.94 9.72
N GLU A 106 -9.22 -15.14 8.75
CA GLU A 106 -10.59 -14.65 8.88
C GLU A 106 -11.32 -15.62 9.82
N GLU A 107 -12.02 -15.09 10.83
CA GLU A 107 -12.58 -15.85 11.97
C GLU A 107 -13.47 -17.06 11.60
N ASN A 108 -13.85 -17.24 10.32
CA ASN A 108 -14.73 -18.30 9.86
C ASN A 108 -14.22 -19.11 8.64
N ASP A 109 -13.01 -18.86 8.14
CA ASP A 109 -12.43 -19.59 7.00
C ASP A 109 -11.20 -20.41 7.43
N GLU A 110 -10.86 -21.46 6.66
CA GLU A 110 -9.63 -22.20 6.88
C GLU A 110 -8.42 -21.27 6.75
N ALA A 111 -7.43 -21.44 7.63
CA ALA A 111 -6.29 -20.54 7.66
C ALA A 111 -5.46 -20.69 6.38
N VAL A 112 -5.56 -19.69 5.51
CA VAL A 112 -4.82 -19.65 4.25
C VAL A 112 -3.52 -18.87 4.42
N VAL A 113 -2.43 -19.39 3.84
CA VAL A 113 -1.17 -18.66 3.71
C VAL A 113 -1.04 -18.12 2.29
N TYR A 114 -0.93 -16.79 2.17
CA TYR A 114 -0.65 -16.10 0.93
C TYR A 114 0.83 -15.79 0.80
N LEU A 115 1.42 -16.21 -0.31
CA LEU A 115 2.69 -15.70 -0.79
C LEU A 115 2.41 -14.66 -1.87
N MET A 116 3.01 -13.49 -1.79
CA MET A 116 2.71 -12.37 -2.69
C MET A 116 3.99 -11.76 -3.22
N GLU A 117 4.00 -11.48 -4.52
CA GLU A 117 4.90 -10.52 -5.13
C GLU A 117 4.16 -9.18 -5.18
N VAL A 118 4.73 -8.15 -4.57
CA VAL A 118 4.10 -6.84 -4.37
C VAL A 118 4.98 -5.78 -5.02
N GLY A 119 4.36 -4.86 -5.76
CA GLY A 119 5.05 -3.71 -6.36
C GLY A 119 5.32 -2.59 -5.36
N SER A 120 6.08 -1.59 -5.78
CA SER A 120 6.44 -0.41 -4.95
C SER A 120 5.24 0.41 -4.46
N ASP A 121 4.06 0.22 -5.05
CA ASP A 121 2.80 0.87 -4.68
C ASP A 121 1.94 0.04 -3.71
N GLY A 122 2.47 -1.08 -3.20
CA GLY A 122 1.76 -1.96 -2.26
C GLY A 122 0.69 -2.85 -2.92
N ARG A 123 0.55 -2.81 -4.25
CA ARG A 123 -0.38 -3.67 -5.00
C ARG A 123 0.25 -5.02 -5.33
N ARG A 124 -0.58 -6.05 -5.43
CA ARG A 124 -0.13 -7.39 -5.85
C ARG A 124 0.25 -7.37 -7.32
N ILE A 125 1.35 -8.04 -7.65
CA ILE A 125 1.76 -8.40 -9.02
C ILE A 125 1.41 -9.86 -9.28
N ARG A 126 1.71 -10.74 -8.31
CA ARG A 126 1.39 -12.17 -8.35
C ARG A 126 1.07 -12.66 -6.94
N GLN A 127 0.21 -13.67 -6.83
CA GLN A 127 -0.12 -14.31 -5.55
C GLN A 127 -0.12 -15.83 -5.69
N VAL A 128 0.32 -16.52 -4.63
CA VAL A 128 0.10 -17.95 -4.41
C VAL A 128 -0.64 -18.13 -3.09
N GLU A 129 -1.79 -18.75 -3.15
CA GLU A 129 -2.56 -19.23 -2.02
C GLU A 129 -2.13 -20.66 -1.69
N LEU A 130 -1.77 -20.89 -0.43
CA LEU A 130 -1.39 -22.19 0.11
C LEU A 130 -2.45 -22.64 1.12
N ALA A 131 -3.18 -23.69 0.77
CA ALA A 131 -4.15 -24.33 1.65
C ALA A 131 -3.46 -25.31 2.62
N GLU A 132 -4.12 -25.62 3.73
CA GLU A 132 -3.59 -26.55 4.74
C GLU A 132 -3.41 -27.98 4.20
N ASP A 133 -4.19 -28.37 3.20
CA ASP A 133 -4.11 -29.68 2.54
C ASP A 133 -2.89 -29.82 1.60
N GLY A 134 -2.07 -28.78 1.49
CA GLY A 134 -0.87 -28.72 0.66
C GLY A 134 -1.15 -28.38 -0.81
N THR A 135 -2.40 -28.07 -1.16
CA THR A 135 -2.71 -27.51 -2.48
C THR A 135 -2.28 -26.05 -2.56
N ALA A 136 -1.90 -25.64 -3.78
CA ALA A 136 -1.47 -24.29 -4.06
C ALA A 136 -2.13 -23.77 -5.33
N VAL A 137 -2.69 -22.57 -5.24
CA VAL A 137 -3.36 -21.89 -6.35
C VAL A 137 -2.65 -20.55 -6.59
N ARG A 138 -2.34 -20.24 -7.85
CA ARG A 138 -1.72 -18.98 -8.22
C ARG A 138 -2.68 -18.09 -8.99
N SER A 139 -2.61 -16.79 -8.73
CA SER A 139 -3.41 -15.77 -9.41
C SER A 139 -2.55 -14.53 -9.74
N GLY A 140 -2.99 -13.79 -10.76
CA GLY A 140 -2.40 -12.54 -11.21
C GLY A 140 -3.45 -11.45 -11.45
N PRO A 141 -3.06 -10.29 -12.01
CA PRO A 141 -3.94 -9.14 -12.18
C PRO A 141 -5.20 -9.43 -12.99
N ASP A 142 -5.12 -10.34 -13.96
CA ASP A 142 -6.26 -10.76 -14.79
C ASP A 142 -7.32 -11.56 -13.99
N ASP A 143 -6.96 -12.09 -12.83
CA ASP A 143 -7.83 -12.90 -11.96
C ASP A 143 -8.51 -12.05 -10.86
N TRP A 144 -8.17 -10.76 -10.73
CA TRP A 144 -8.65 -9.90 -9.64
C TRP A 144 -9.56 -8.78 -10.16
N PRO A 145 -10.82 -8.69 -9.68
CA PRO A 145 -11.72 -7.61 -10.10
C PRO A 145 -11.23 -6.23 -9.63
N PHE A 146 -10.51 -6.20 -8.50
CA PHE A 146 -9.89 -5.01 -7.92
C PHE A 146 -8.52 -5.36 -7.37
N ASN A 147 -7.57 -4.44 -7.48
CA ASN A 147 -6.22 -4.61 -6.93
C ASN A 147 -5.78 -3.36 -6.17
N PRO A 148 -6.46 -3.00 -5.07
CA PRO A 148 -6.00 -1.90 -4.21
C PRO A 148 -4.66 -2.26 -3.54
N PRO A 149 -3.93 -1.29 -2.98
CA PRO A 149 -2.81 -1.57 -2.09
C PRO A 149 -3.28 -2.47 -0.94
N ILE A 150 -2.57 -3.56 -0.71
CA ILE A 150 -2.91 -4.54 0.36
C ILE A 150 -1.90 -4.57 1.50
N VAL A 151 -0.80 -3.84 1.31
CA VAL A 151 0.26 -3.62 2.28
C VAL A 151 0.75 -2.19 2.14
N ASP A 152 1.14 -1.60 3.26
CA ASP A 152 1.85 -0.33 3.30
C ASP A 152 3.35 -0.61 3.46
N LEU A 153 4.16 -0.37 2.43
CA LEU A 153 5.60 -0.71 2.45
C LEU A 153 6.44 0.08 3.47
N PHE A 154 5.85 1.09 4.11
CA PHE A 154 6.47 1.77 5.23
C PHE A 154 6.24 1.06 6.56
N ASP A 155 5.27 0.13 6.65
CA ASP A 155 4.95 -0.60 7.87
C ASP A 155 6.13 -1.52 8.27
N PRO A 156 6.80 -1.26 9.41
CA PRO A 156 7.92 -2.06 9.89
C PRO A 156 7.52 -3.51 10.20
N ALA A 157 6.24 -3.80 10.45
CA ALA A 157 5.78 -5.16 10.73
C ALA A 157 5.94 -6.10 9.52
N LEU A 158 5.98 -5.56 8.29
CA LEU A 158 6.15 -6.34 7.07
C LEU A 158 7.51 -7.02 6.97
N LEU A 159 8.54 -6.50 7.63
CA LEU A 159 9.88 -7.13 7.62
C LEU A 159 9.86 -8.56 8.14
N ARG A 160 8.96 -8.88 9.08
CA ARG A 160 8.80 -10.25 9.62
C ARG A 160 8.08 -11.19 8.64
N GLN A 161 7.51 -10.65 7.58
CA GLN A 161 6.74 -11.37 6.57
C GLN A 161 7.53 -11.51 5.27
N GLU A 162 8.69 -10.85 5.15
CA GLU A 162 9.52 -10.92 3.95
C GLU A 162 10.02 -12.35 3.71
N ILE A 163 9.86 -12.82 2.47
CA ILE A 163 10.44 -14.08 1.99
C ILE A 163 11.39 -13.80 0.84
N SER A 164 12.22 -14.79 0.52
CA SER A 164 13.08 -14.67 -0.66
C SER A 164 12.27 -14.80 -1.95
N ARG A 165 12.70 -14.11 -3.01
CA ARG A 165 12.19 -14.34 -4.37
C ARG A 165 12.23 -15.83 -4.75
N ARG A 166 13.31 -16.53 -4.39
CA ARG A 166 13.48 -17.96 -4.70
C ARG A 166 12.35 -18.80 -4.10
N GLU A 167 12.03 -18.57 -2.82
CA GLU A 167 10.91 -19.25 -2.14
C GLU A 167 9.58 -18.99 -2.86
N PHE A 168 9.31 -17.74 -3.22
CA PHE A 168 8.10 -17.40 -3.98
C PHE A 168 8.03 -18.14 -5.33
N GLU A 169 9.11 -18.09 -6.13
CA GLU A 169 9.14 -18.69 -7.47
C GLU A 169 9.03 -20.23 -7.43
N GLU A 170 9.55 -20.89 -6.39
CA GLU A 170 9.40 -22.34 -6.18
C GLU A 170 7.91 -22.72 -6.02
N HIS A 171 7.15 -21.94 -5.24
CA HIS A 171 5.71 -22.13 -5.09
C HIS A 171 4.93 -21.73 -6.35
N TRP A 172 5.28 -20.61 -6.97
CA TRP A 172 4.64 -20.14 -8.20
C TRP A 172 4.72 -21.15 -9.37
N ALA A 173 5.88 -21.81 -9.50
CA ALA A 173 6.12 -22.79 -10.55
C ALA A 173 5.31 -24.09 -10.38
N THR A 174 4.92 -24.43 -9.15
CA THR A 174 4.25 -25.69 -8.80
C THR A 174 2.76 -25.53 -8.54
N ALA A 175 2.30 -24.31 -8.23
CA ALA A 175 0.90 -23.99 -8.02
C ALA A 175 0.07 -24.15 -9.31
N ARG A 176 -1.18 -24.59 -9.13
CA ARG A 176 -2.17 -24.62 -10.21
C ARG A 176 -2.64 -23.20 -10.51
N GLN A 177 -2.94 -22.90 -11.77
CA GLN A 177 -3.60 -21.64 -12.12
C GLN A 177 -4.96 -21.58 -11.44
N ALA A 178 -5.32 -20.42 -10.87
CA ALA A 178 -6.68 -20.16 -10.43
C ALA A 178 -7.64 -20.40 -11.60
N ASP A 179 -8.71 -21.16 -11.35
CA ASP A 179 -9.75 -21.29 -12.36
C ASP A 179 -10.38 -19.91 -12.58
N ALA A 180 -10.43 -19.47 -13.84
CA ALA A 180 -11.18 -18.27 -14.19
C ALA A 180 -12.63 -18.52 -13.80
N GLY A 181 -13.06 -17.92 -12.68
CA GLY A 181 -14.44 -18.03 -12.21
C GLY A 181 -15.39 -17.70 -13.35
N SER A 182 -16.17 -18.71 -13.78
CA SER A 182 -17.27 -18.55 -14.73
C SER A 182 -18.46 -17.87 -14.09
#